data_AF-A0A8S2TKT2-F1
#
_entry.id   AF-A0A8S2TKT2-F1
#
_cell.length_a   1.000
_cell.length_b   1.000
_cell.length_c   1.000
_cell.angle_alpha   90.00
_cell.angle_beta   90.00
_cell.angle_gamma   90.00
#
_symmetry.space_group_name_H-M   'P 1'
#
loop_
_entity.id
_entity.type
_entity.pdbx_description
1 polymer ?
#
loop_
_entity_poly.entity_id
_entity_poly.type
_entity_poly.pdbx_seq_one_letter_code
_entity_poly.pdbx_strand_id
1 'polypeptide(L)'
;FSHNQKRNLTLDEWAEIGKKYETPDSLTPQKLTERVMRVVNDFDKIKEASKTEVTETTHFMNDLGLDSLDHVEIIVALEDEFGFEIPDVDYDKLYTPRAIVEYMIQKLHVNTSPPPLPSSDSDPRHNIPH
;
A
#
# COMPACT_ATOMS: atom_id res chain seq x y z
N PHE A 1 -10.66 -18.20 38.54
CA PHE A 1 -10.74 -18.69 37.15
C PHE A 1 -11.17 -17.53 36.26
N SER A 2 -10.18 -16.78 35.76
CA SER A 2 -10.38 -15.54 35.03
C SER A 2 -10.77 -15.84 33.58
N HIS A 3 -12.02 -15.58 33.21
CA HIS A 3 -12.49 -15.61 31.83
C HIS A 3 -12.14 -14.25 31.20
N ASN A 4 -11.00 -14.20 30.50
CA ASN A 4 -10.62 -13.05 29.69
C ASN A 4 -11.22 -13.22 28.28
N GLN A 5 -12.48 -12.78 28.14
CA GLN A 5 -13.18 -12.73 26.86
C GLN A 5 -12.58 -11.60 26.03
N LYS A 6 -11.78 -11.94 25.02
CA LYS A 6 -11.19 -10.99 24.07
C LYS A 6 -12.32 -10.29 23.31
N ARG A 7 -12.62 -9.04 23.67
CA ARG A 7 -13.57 -8.20 22.94
C ARG A 7 -12.96 -7.82 21.59
N ASN A 8 -13.62 -8.19 20.51
CA ASN A 8 -13.36 -7.74 19.15
C ASN A 8 -14.09 -6.41 18.92
N LEU A 9 -13.31 -5.33 18.78
CA LEU A 9 -13.78 -3.97 18.51
C LEU A 9 -14.33 -3.86 17.08
N THR A 10 -15.46 -3.17 16.91
CA THR A 10 -16.12 -3.00 15.60
C THR A 10 -15.50 -1.84 14.80
N LEU A 11 -15.66 -1.84 13.47
CA LEU A 11 -15.11 -0.83 12.55
C LEU A 11 -15.55 0.62 12.91
N ASP A 12 -16.74 0.80 13.48
CA ASP A 12 -17.22 2.10 13.99
C ASP A 12 -16.49 2.56 15.27
N GLU A 13 -16.09 1.64 16.15
CA GLU A 13 -15.31 1.99 17.35
C GLU A 13 -13.87 2.39 16.98
N TRP A 14 -13.30 1.81 15.92
CA TRP A 14 -12.01 2.25 15.36
C TRP A 14 -12.08 3.67 14.79
N ALA A 15 -13.22 4.07 14.20
CA ALA A 15 -13.42 5.42 13.69
C ALA A 15 -13.54 6.48 14.81
N GLU A 16 -14.17 6.14 15.94
CA GLU A 16 -14.37 7.08 17.06
C GLU A 16 -13.11 7.26 17.93
N ILE A 17 -12.26 6.23 18.05
CA ILE A 17 -10.93 6.37 18.67
C ILE A 17 -10.01 7.21 17.77
N GLY A 18 -10.19 7.14 16.45
CA GLY A 18 -9.48 7.97 15.47
C GLY A 18 -9.71 9.48 15.65
N LYS A 19 -10.89 9.91 16.11
CA LYS A 19 -11.16 11.34 16.41
C LYS A 19 -10.44 11.88 17.65
N LYS A 20 -10.00 11.02 18.58
CA LYS A 20 -9.41 11.47 19.85
C LYS A 20 -7.89 11.67 19.78
N TYR A 21 -7.24 11.10 18.77
CA TYR A 21 -5.79 11.18 18.55
C TYR A 21 -5.44 11.93 17.26
N GLU A 22 -6.16 13.03 17.02
CA GLU A 22 -5.88 13.95 15.92
C GLU A 22 -4.67 14.83 16.27
N THR A 23 -3.49 14.21 16.33
CA THR A 23 -2.23 14.92 16.19
C THR A 23 -2.00 15.21 14.71
N PRO A 24 -1.55 16.42 14.32
CA PRO A 24 -1.44 16.87 12.92
C PRO A 24 -0.51 16.01 12.03
N ASP A 25 0.23 15.08 12.65
CA ASP A 25 1.26 14.23 12.05
C ASP A 25 0.85 12.77 11.79
N SER A 26 -0.45 12.42 11.86
CA SER A 26 -0.87 11.08 11.43
C SER A 26 -0.64 10.93 9.92
N LEU A 27 0.33 10.10 9.53
CA LEU A 27 0.49 9.57 8.17
C LEU A 27 -0.75 8.70 7.84
N THR A 28 -1.81 9.35 7.36
CA THR A 28 -2.97 8.64 6.82
C THR A 28 -2.62 8.07 5.44
N PRO A 29 -3.28 6.98 5.01
CA PRO A 29 -3.09 6.42 3.68
C PRO A 29 -3.29 7.47 2.58
N GLN A 30 -4.23 8.40 2.75
CA GLN A 30 -4.43 9.52 1.82
C GLN A 30 -3.21 10.43 1.70
N LYS A 31 -2.63 10.89 2.82
CA LYS A 31 -1.42 11.74 2.79
C LYS A 31 -0.23 11.00 2.17
N LEU A 32 -0.14 9.70 2.42
CA LEU A 32 0.90 8.86 1.83
C LEU A 32 0.72 8.75 0.31
N THR A 33 -0.50 8.44 -0.15
CA THR A 33 -0.83 8.42 -1.58
C THR A 33 -0.50 9.75 -2.25
N GLU A 34 -0.98 10.86 -1.69
CA GLU A 34 -0.71 12.21 -2.24
C GLU A 34 0.79 12.48 -2.36
N ARG A 35 1.57 12.08 -1.35
CA ARG A 35 3.01 12.31 -1.35
C ARG A 35 3.75 11.39 -2.32
N VAL A 36 3.37 10.11 -2.42
CA VAL A 36 3.96 9.17 -3.39
C VAL A 36 3.66 9.64 -4.80
N MET A 37 2.40 9.99 -5.06
CA MET A 37 1.97 10.52 -6.36
C MET A 37 2.71 11.80 -6.72
N ARG A 38 2.96 12.68 -5.75
CA ARG A 38 3.74 13.89 -5.97
C ARG A 38 5.17 13.59 -6.38
N VAL A 39 5.87 12.73 -5.64
CA VAL A 39 7.26 12.34 -5.94
C VAL A 39 7.36 11.68 -7.31
N VAL A 40 6.44 10.77 -7.61
CA VAL A 40 6.38 10.10 -8.91
C VAL A 40 6.16 11.11 -10.03
N ASN A 41 5.18 12.02 -9.91
CA ASN A 41 4.94 13.05 -10.94
C ASN A 41 6.07 14.07 -11.06
N ASP A 42 6.81 14.35 -9.98
CA ASP A 42 7.95 15.26 -9.99
C ASP A 42 9.22 14.60 -10.56
N PHE A 43 9.25 13.27 -10.68
CA PHE A 43 10.38 12.52 -11.20
C PHE A 43 10.62 12.79 -12.70
N ASP A 44 11.84 13.17 -13.07
CA ASP A 44 12.12 13.64 -14.45
C ASP A 44 11.81 12.58 -15.51
N LYS A 45 12.14 11.30 -15.25
CA LYS A 45 11.84 10.19 -16.18
C LYS A 45 10.35 10.03 -16.44
N ILE A 46 9.53 10.24 -15.41
CA ILE A 46 8.08 10.17 -15.50
C ILE A 46 7.55 11.33 -16.36
N LYS A 47 8.07 12.54 -16.16
CA LYS A 47 7.68 13.73 -16.93
C LYS A 47 8.12 13.66 -18.39
N GLU A 48 9.25 13.02 -18.65
CA GLU A 48 9.71 12.73 -20.01
C GLU A 48 8.86 11.65 -20.69
N ALA A 49 8.51 10.59 -19.96
CA ALA A 49 7.71 9.48 -20.48
C ALA A 49 6.23 9.84 -20.67
N SER A 50 5.65 10.64 -19.76
CA SER A 50 4.25 11.06 -19.80
C SER A 50 4.12 12.57 -19.65
N LYS A 51 3.52 13.21 -20.66
CA LYS A 51 3.09 14.61 -20.58
C LYS A 51 1.84 14.82 -19.73
N THR A 52 1.18 13.74 -19.32
CA THR A 52 -0.02 13.76 -18.49
C THR A 52 0.30 13.28 -17.08
N GLU A 53 -0.46 13.75 -16.08
CA GLU A 53 -0.33 13.25 -14.71
C GLU A 53 -0.45 11.72 -14.67
N VAL A 54 0.47 11.10 -13.95
CA VAL A 54 0.45 9.67 -13.66
C VAL A 54 -0.69 9.39 -12.70
N THR A 55 -1.35 8.24 -12.84
CA THR A 55 -2.40 7.78 -11.90
C THR A 55 -1.86 6.71 -10.97
N GLU A 56 -2.55 6.48 -9.86
CA GLU A 56 -2.17 5.44 -8.89
C GLU A 56 -2.08 4.04 -9.53
N THR A 57 -2.86 3.80 -10.58
CA THR A 57 -2.91 2.53 -11.31
C THR A 57 -1.97 2.47 -12.52
N THR A 58 -1.27 3.56 -12.84
CA THR A 58 -0.36 3.61 -13.99
C THR A 58 0.85 2.72 -13.74
N HIS A 59 1.19 1.88 -14.71
CA HIS A 59 2.31 0.96 -14.62
C HIS A 59 3.58 1.58 -15.20
N PHE A 60 4.65 1.68 -14.40
CA PHE A 60 5.89 2.35 -14.80
C PHE A 60 6.52 1.72 -16.05
N MET A 61 6.65 0.39 -16.11
CA MET A 61 7.15 -0.27 -17.32
C MET A 61 6.12 -0.35 -18.44
N ASN A 62 4.91 -0.85 -18.19
CA ASN A 62 3.95 -1.15 -19.25
C ASN A 62 3.24 0.07 -19.85
N ASP A 63 2.86 1.05 -19.03
CA ASP A 63 2.17 2.26 -19.51
C ASP A 63 3.17 3.35 -19.93
N LEU A 64 4.20 3.57 -19.12
CA LEU A 64 5.16 4.65 -19.36
C LEU A 64 6.37 4.19 -20.21
N GLY A 65 6.57 2.89 -20.37
CA GLY A 65 7.70 2.37 -21.14
C GLY A 65 9.05 2.60 -20.46
N LEU A 66 9.07 2.74 -19.13
CA LEU A 66 10.32 2.92 -18.38
C LEU A 66 11.15 1.64 -18.37
N ASP A 67 12.47 1.81 -18.39
CA ASP A 67 13.41 0.70 -18.31
C ASP A 67 13.53 0.16 -16.87
N SER A 68 14.10 -1.03 -16.71
CA SER A 68 14.35 -1.62 -15.39
C SER A 68 15.29 -0.80 -14.51
N LEU A 69 16.18 -0.02 -15.11
CA LEU A 69 17.04 0.91 -14.39
C LEU A 69 16.23 2.09 -13.83
N ASP A 70 15.33 2.67 -14.64
CA ASP A 70 14.48 3.78 -14.21
C ASP A 70 13.54 3.35 -13.08
N HIS A 71 13.02 2.12 -13.12
CA HIS A 71 12.22 1.54 -12.05
C HIS A 71 12.96 1.49 -10.71
N VAL A 72 14.24 1.06 -10.72
CA VAL A 72 15.07 1.05 -9.51
C VAL A 72 15.33 2.48 -9.01
N GLU A 73 15.62 3.43 -9.89
CA GLU A 73 15.83 4.83 -9.51
C GLU A 73 14.59 5.45 -8.84
N ILE A 74 13.39 5.14 -9.34
CA ILE A 74 12.13 5.61 -8.75
C ILE A 74 11.94 5.06 -7.34
N ILE A 75 12.20 3.75 -7.14
CA ILE A 75 12.05 3.14 -5.82
C ILE A 75 13.03 3.76 -4.82
N VAL A 76 14.30 3.94 -5.21
CA VAL A 76 15.32 4.55 -4.34
C VAL A 76 14.97 6.01 -4.00
N ALA A 77 14.42 6.78 -4.96
CA ALA A 77 13.96 8.14 -4.69
C ALA A 77 12.79 8.18 -3.70
N LEU A 78 11.89 7.21 -3.77
CA LEU A 78 10.80 7.07 -2.81
C LEU A 78 11.32 6.61 -1.42
N GLU A 79 12.25 5.66 -1.38
CA GLU A 79 12.91 5.23 -0.13
C GLU A 79 13.55 6.41 0.61
N ASP A 80 14.27 7.26 -0.12
CA ASP A 80 14.94 8.45 0.44
C ASP A 80 13.95 9.52 0.91
N GLU A 81 12.91 9.83 0.13
CA GLU A 81 11.90 10.86 0.49
C GLU A 81 11.14 10.50 1.76
N PHE A 82 10.81 9.22 1.93
CA PHE A 82 9.98 8.75 3.03
C PHE A 82 10.78 8.10 4.17
N GLY A 83 12.08 7.88 3.97
CA GLY A 83 12.96 7.24 4.96
C GLY A 83 12.62 5.77 5.23
N PHE A 84 12.22 5.02 4.21
CA PHE A 84 11.97 3.58 4.31
C PHE A 84 12.99 2.76 3.52
N GLU A 85 13.02 1.46 3.76
CA GLU A 85 13.90 0.51 3.06
C GLU A 85 13.03 -0.60 2.44
N ILE A 86 12.98 -0.68 1.12
CA ILE A 86 12.32 -1.79 0.40
C ILE A 86 13.42 -2.76 -0.06
N PRO A 87 13.26 -4.07 0.19
CA PRO A 87 14.21 -5.06 -0.29
C PRO A 87 14.05 -5.27 -1.80
N ASP A 88 15.16 -5.51 -2.50
CA ASP A 88 15.18 -5.72 -3.97
C ASP A 88 14.18 -6.80 -4.44
N VAL A 89 13.95 -7.84 -3.62
CA VAL A 89 13.02 -8.94 -3.93
C VAL A 89 11.55 -8.50 -4.08
N ASP A 90 11.21 -7.33 -3.54
CA ASP A 90 9.89 -6.74 -3.64
C ASP A 90 9.82 -5.70 -4.76
N TYR A 91 10.94 -5.26 -5.36
CA TYR A 91 10.95 -4.27 -6.44
C TYR A 91 10.13 -4.75 -7.63
N ASP A 92 10.21 -6.04 -7.97
CA ASP A 92 9.42 -6.69 -9.02
C ASP A 92 7.90 -6.73 -8.74
N LYS A 93 7.43 -6.20 -7.61
CA LYS A 93 5.99 -6.11 -7.29
C LYS A 93 5.50 -4.66 -7.29
N LEU A 94 6.42 -3.69 -7.31
CA LEU A 94 6.15 -2.28 -7.05
C LEU A 94 6.09 -1.44 -8.33
N TYR A 95 5.48 -1.99 -9.37
CA TYR A 95 5.41 -1.33 -10.67
C TYR A 95 4.37 -0.21 -10.78
N THR A 96 3.61 0.04 -9.72
CA THR A 96 2.56 1.07 -9.70
C THR A 96 2.69 1.90 -8.42
N PRO A 97 2.37 3.21 -8.47
CA PRO A 97 2.36 4.06 -7.28
C PRO A 97 1.44 3.48 -6.20
N ARG A 98 0.29 2.92 -6.59
CA ARG A 98 -0.61 2.23 -5.68
C ARG A 98 0.04 1.07 -4.96
N ALA A 99 0.79 0.21 -5.66
CA ALA A 99 1.46 -0.93 -5.02
C ALA A 99 2.50 -0.46 -4.00
N ILE A 100 3.22 0.64 -4.27
CA ILE A 100 4.14 1.26 -3.32
C ILE A 100 3.39 1.78 -2.09
N VAL A 101 2.32 2.54 -2.28
CA VAL A 101 1.49 3.06 -1.19
C VAL A 101 0.94 1.91 -0.34
N GLU A 102 0.38 0.87 -0.96
CA GLU A 102 -0.14 -0.31 -0.27
C GLU A 102 0.98 -1.03 0.50
N TYR A 103 2.16 -1.17 -0.09
CA TYR A 103 3.33 -1.76 0.56
C TYR A 103 3.76 -0.96 1.79
N MET A 104 3.82 0.37 1.66
CA MET A 104 4.21 1.26 2.74
C MET A 104 3.15 1.30 3.86
N ILE A 105 1.86 1.36 3.52
CA ILE A 105 0.76 1.20 4.47
C ILE A 105 0.94 -0.12 5.21
N GLN A 106 1.14 -1.22 4.48
CA GLN A 106 1.34 -2.52 5.09
C GLN A 106 2.56 -2.49 6.01
N LYS A 107 3.71 -1.96 5.61
CA LYS A 107 4.91 -1.90 6.46
C LYS A 107 4.72 -1.04 7.71
N LEU A 108 4.03 0.10 7.59
CA LEU A 108 3.72 1.01 8.70
C LEU A 108 2.69 0.41 9.67
N HIS A 109 1.74 -0.38 9.18
CA HIS A 109 0.73 -1.06 10.00
C HIS A 109 1.21 -2.43 10.51
N VAL A 110 2.24 -3.02 9.90
CA VAL A 110 2.81 -4.34 10.25
C VAL A 110 3.88 -4.20 11.35
N ASN A 111 3.46 -3.57 12.45
CA ASN A 111 3.64 -4.20 13.75
C ASN A 111 2.48 -5.16 14.10
N THR A 112 1.51 -5.35 13.19
CA THR A 112 0.51 -6.43 13.25
C THR A 112 0.30 -7.08 11.87
N SER A 113 0.60 -8.39 11.81
CA SER A 113 0.51 -9.32 10.68
C SER A 113 -0.66 -9.10 9.69
N PRO A 114 -0.45 -9.26 8.37
CA PRO A 114 -1.57 -9.27 7.42
C PRO A 114 -2.49 -10.48 7.66
N PRO A 115 -3.83 -10.33 7.58
CA PRO A 115 -4.71 -11.48 7.48
C PRO A 115 -4.52 -12.14 6.09
N PRO A 116 -4.53 -13.49 6.02
CA PRO A 116 -4.46 -14.19 4.75
C PRO A 116 -5.68 -13.83 3.89
N LEU A 117 -5.43 -13.62 2.58
CA LEU A 117 -6.47 -13.40 1.58
C LEU A 117 -7.56 -14.48 1.71
N PRO A 118 -8.85 -14.13 1.60
CA PRO A 118 -9.90 -15.15 1.50
C PRO A 118 -9.66 -15.92 0.21
N SER A 119 -9.25 -17.18 0.35
CA SER A 119 -9.27 -18.15 -0.75
C SER A 119 -10.67 -18.13 -1.33
N SER A 120 -10.76 -17.65 -2.58
CA SER A 120 -11.97 -17.67 -3.37
C SER A 120 -12.32 -19.12 -3.72
N ASP A 121 -12.91 -19.85 -2.79
CA ASP A 121 -13.60 -21.10 -3.10
C ASP A 121 -15.10 -20.87 -2.83
N SER A 122 -15.85 -20.90 -3.91
CA SER A 122 -17.27 -20.58 -3.97
C SER A 122 -18.09 -21.68 -3.31
N ASP A 123 -18.90 -21.34 -2.30
CA ASP A 123 -20.10 -22.11 -1.88
C ASP A 123 -20.94 -22.43 -3.14
N PRO A 124 -21.69 -23.57 -3.28
CA PRO A 124 -22.50 -24.12 -2.19
C PRO A 124 -22.84 -25.63 -2.21
N ARG A 125 -23.31 -26.14 -1.07
CA ARG A 125 -24.24 -27.29 -0.94
C ARG A 125 -23.97 -28.51 -1.86
N HIS A 126 -23.20 -29.49 -1.38
CA HIS A 126 -23.46 -30.89 -1.76
C HIS A 126 -23.45 -31.82 -0.55
N ASN A 127 -24.66 -32.34 -0.33
CA ASN A 127 -25.07 -33.45 0.52
C ASN A 127 -24.17 -34.69 0.36
N ILE A 128 -23.92 -35.42 1.45
CA ILE A 128 -24.15 -36.87 1.65
C ILE A 128 -23.69 -37.22 3.08
N PRO A 129 -24.57 -37.66 4.00
CA PRO A 129 -24.16 -38.36 5.21
C PRO A 129 -23.90 -39.84 4.90
N HIS A 130 -22.91 -40.43 5.57
CA HIS A 130 -22.72 -41.88 5.63
C HIS A 130 -22.88 -42.37 7.05
#